data_AF-A0A973DJW7-F1
#
_entry.id   AF-A0A973DJW7-F1
#
_cell.length_a   1.000
_cell.length_b   1.000
_cell.length_c   1.000
_cell.angle_alpha   90.00
_cell.angle_beta   90.00
_cell.angle_gamma   90.00
#
_symmetry.space_group_name_H-M   'P 1'
#
loop_
_entity.id
_entity.type
_entity.pdbx_description
1 polymer ?
#
loop_
_entity_poly.entity_id
_entity_poly.type
_entity_poly.pdbx_seq_one_letter_code
_entity_poly.pdbx_strand_id
1 'polypeptide(L)'
;DMAGDVRPWVINNQEIRIIKSIYPPMIDIEYSLFAQDGSLIDSARTKVQDMGFALMTNIGSRSNSFAYEKTMLKTWMKKQLKSQL
;
A
#
# COMPACT_ATOMS: atom_id res chain seq x y z
N ASP A 1 -6.72 -6.47 -13.34
CA ASP A 1 -6.71 -7.78 -12.68
C ASP A 1 -6.20 -7.59 -11.26
N MET A 2 -7.04 -7.76 -10.25
CA MET A 2 -6.72 -7.43 -8.86
C MET A 2 -7.40 -8.41 -7.90
N ALA A 3 -6.77 -9.54 -7.64
CA ALA A 3 -6.93 -10.26 -6.38
C ALA A 3 -5.82 -11.31 -6.27
N GLY A 4 -4.95 -11.14 -5.28
CA GLY A 4 -4.16 -12.27 -4.80
C GLY A 4 -5.11 -13.42 -4.51
N ASP A 5 -4.86 -14.55 -5.15
CA ASP A 5 -5.66 -15.77 -5.18
C ASP A 5 -6.01 -16.21 -3.74
N VAL A 6 -7.16 -15.73 -3.22
CA VAL A 6 -7.66 -16.08 -1.88
C VAL A 6 -8.20 -17.49 -1.99
N ARG A 7 -7.41 -18.49 -1.60
CA ARG A 7 -7.89 -19.87 -1.51
C ARG A 7 -8.54 -20.08 -0.14
N PRO A 8 -9.88 -20.25 -0.07
CA PRO A 8 -10.58 -20.43 1.19
C PRO A 8 -10.44 -21.89 1.64
N TRP A 9 -9.40 -22.20 2.41
CA TRP A 9 -9.45 -23.41 3.22
C TRP A 9 -10.17 -23.09 4.52
N VAL A 10 -11.44 -23.47 4.55
CA VAL A 10 -12.34 -23.34 5.69
C VAL A 10 -11.87 -24.28 6.80
N ILE A 11 -11.07 -23.75 7.72
CA ILE A 11 -10.86 -24.33 9.04
C ILE A 11 -11.35 -23.26 10.03
N ASN A 12 -12.51 -23.52 10.64
CA ASN A 12 -13.07 -22.78 11.78
C ASN A 12 -13.47 -21.31 11.57
N ASN A 13 -14.16 -20.96 10.48
CA ASN A 13 -14.79 -19.63 10.31
C ASN A 13 -13.85 -18.42 10.45
N GLN A 14 -12.54 -18.63 10.39
CA GLN A 14 -11.52 -17.60 10.38
C GLN A 14 -10.95 -17.50 8.97
N GLU A 15 -11.04 -16.32 8.36
CA GLU A 15 -10.38 -16.05 7.09
C GLU A 15 -8.86 -16.07 7.29
N ILE A 16 -8.23 -17.21 7.00
CA ILE A 16 -6.78 -17.34 7.05
C ILE A 16 -6.23 -16.85 5.71
N ARG A 17 -5.74 -15.60 5.69
CA ARG A 17 -4.89 -15.11 4.59
C ARG A 17 -3.48 -15.66 4.76
N ILE A 18 -3.08 -16.54 3.84
CA ILE A 18 -1.67 -16.94 3.70
C ILE A 18 -0.94 -15.81 2.98
N ILE A 19 -0.40 -14.86 3.75
CA ILE A 19 0.56 -13.87 3.23
C ILE A 19 1.86 -14.63 2.93
N LYS A 20 2.01 -15.14 1.71
CA LYS A 20 3.31 -15.64 1.27
C LYS A 20 4.22 -14.44 1.08
N SER A 21 5.39 -14.46 1.73
CA SER A 21 6.43 -13.42 1.62
C SER A 21 6.86 -13.08 0.18
N ILE A 22 6.48 -13.90 -0.81
CA ILE A 22 6.82 -13.73 -2.22
C ILE A 22 6.03 -12.60 -2.91
N TYR A 23 4.95 -12.10 -2.31
CA TYR A 23 4.16 -10.99 -2.86
C TYR A 23 4.16 -9.79 -1.90
N PRO A 24 5.21 -8.97 -1.94
CA PRO A 24 5.23 -7.74 -1.18
C PRO A 24 4.13 -6.77 -1.65
N PRO A 25 3.62 -5.90 -0.76
CA PRO A 25 2.65 -4.88 -1.13
C PRO A 25 3.23 -3.97 -2.23
N MET A 26 2.43 -3.75 -3.27
CA MET A 26 2.83 -3.02 -4.48
C MET A 26 1.61 -2.31 -5.09
N ILE A 27 1.79 -1.05 -5.48
CA ILE A 27 0.75 -0.23 -6.13
C ILE A 27 1.41 0.62 -7.23
N ASP A 28 0.82 0.62 -8.43
CA ASP A 28 1.11 1.62 -9.46
C ASP A 28 0.20 2.83 -9.24
N ILE A 29 0.80 4.02 -9.15
CA ILE A 29 0.12 5.28 -8.87
C ILE A 29 0.39 6.25 -10.01
N GLU A 30 -0.65 6.89 -10.49
CA GLU A 30 -0.55 8.07 -11.33
C GLU A 30 -1.19 9.23 -10.57
N TYR A 31 -0.47 10.34 -10.43
CA TYR A 31 -0.93 11.49 -9.65
C TYR A 31 -0.61 12.82 -10.31
N SER A 32 -1.37 13.84 -9.93
CA SER A 32 -1.10 15.24 -10.24
C SER A 32 -1.29 16.07 -8.97
N LEU A 33 -0.31 16.92 -8.67
CA LEU A 33 -0.26 17.82 -7.52
C LEU A 33 -0.48 19.24 -8.02
N PHE A 34 -1.46 19.93 -7.45
CA PHE A 34 -1.81 21.30 -7.80
C PHE A 34 -1.53 22.24 -6.62
N ALA A 35 -1.13 23.47 -6.93
CA ALA A 35 -1.05 24.56 -5.98
C ALA A 35 -2.46 25.10 -5.65
N GLN A 36 -2.53 25.96 -4.64
CA GLN A 36 -3.81 26.55 -4.20
C GLN A 36 -4.49 27.38 -5.30
N ASP A 37 -3.71 27.97 -6.21
CA ASP A 37 -4.19 28.74 -7.36
C ASP A 37 -4.60 27.86 -8.56
N GLY A 38 -4.47 26.53 -8.45
CA GLY A 38 -4.80 25.58 -9.50
C GLY A 38 -3.66 25.31 -10.50
N SER A 39 -2.48 25.93 -10.33
CA SER A 39 -1.31 25.61 -11.14
C SER A 39 -0.76 24.22 -10.83
N LEU A 40 -0.25 23.51 -11.85
CA LEU A 40 0.35 22.19 -11.68
C LEU A 40 1.74 22.31 -11.05
N ILE A 41 1.95 21.68 -9.89
CA ILE A 41 3.25 21.60 -9.21
C ILE A 41 4.04 20.38 -9.70
N ASP A 42 3.38 19.21 -9.75
CA ASP A 42 4.04 17.94 -10.10
C ASP A 42 3.03 16.96 -10.69
N SER A 43 3.47 16.09 -11.58
CA SER A 43 2.66 14.97 -12.07
C SER A 43 3.58 13.82 -12.43
N ALA A 44 3.27 12.63 -11.93
CA ALA A 44 4.08 11.46 -12.22
C ALA A 44 3.28 10.17 -12.17
N ARG A 45 3.80 9.17 -12.90
CA ARG A 45 3.42 7.77 -12.76
C ARG A 45 4.55 7.04 -12.10
N THR A 46 4.28 6.42 -10.95
CA THR A 46 5.30 5.75 -10.14
C THR A 46 4.78 4.44 -9.56
N LYS A 47 5.72 3.56 -9.27
CA LYS A 47 5.47 2.27 -8.65
C LYS A 47 5.93 2.32 -7.21
N VAL A 48 5.02 2.09 -6.27
CA VAL A 48 5.28 2.10 -4.84
C VAL A 48 5.30 0.66 -4.34
N GLN A 49 6.38 0.29 -3.67
CA GLN A 49 6.63 -1.07 -3.21
C GLN A 49 7.35 -1.02 -1.86
N ASP A 50 6.93 -1.86 -0.90
CA ASP A 50 7.55 -1.94 0.42
C ASP A 50 8.17 -3.33 0.64
N MET A 51 9.50 -3.39 0.54
CA MET A 51 10.28 -4.63 0.75
C MET A 51 10.50 -4.93 2.24
N GLY A 52 10.34 -3.91 3.09
CA GLY A 52 10.46 -4.04 4.54
C GLY A 52 9.13 -4.34 5.23
N PHE A 53 8.03 -4.54 4.48
CA PHE A 53 6.68 -4.67 5.04
C PHE A 53 6.60 -5.75 6.13
N ALA A 54 7.34 -6.86 5.96
CA ALA A 54 7.36 -7.98 6.91
C ALA A 54 8.06 -7.64 8.25
N LEU A 55 8.92 -6.62 8.29
CA LEU A 55 9.59 -6.15 9.49
C LEU A 55 8.72 -5.19 10.32
N MET A 56 7.54 -4.80 9.81
CA MET A 56 6.63 -3.90 10.51
C MET A 56 5.90 -4.64 11.63
N THR A 57 6.28 -4.36 12.88
CA THR A 57 5.78 -5.04 14.08
C THR A 57 4.42 -4.53 14.57
N ASN A 58 3.90 -3.43 14.02
CA ASN A 58 2.78 -2.68 14.63
C ASN A 58 1.64 -2.34 13.64
N ILE A 59 1.41 -3.19 12.65
CA ILE A 59 0.29 -3.03 11.71
C ILE A 59 -0.97 -3.54 12.40
N GLY A 60 -1.82 -2.59 12.82
CA GLY A 60 -3.01 -2.85 13.62
C GLY A 60 -3.89 -3.96 13.06
N SER A 61 -4.37 -4.81 13.97
CA SER A 61 -5.22 -6.00 13.80
C SER A 61 -5.19 -6.68 12.43
N ARG A 62 -4.78 -7.96 12.42
CA ARG A 62 -4.84 -8.91 11.30
C ARG A 62 -6.19 -8.97 10.56
N SER A 63 -7.26 -8.41 11.12
CA SER A 63 -8.58 -8.27 10.49
C SER A 63 -8.68 -7.17 9.44
N ASN A 64 -7.74 -6.21 9.38
CA ASN A 64 -7.78 -5.14 8.39
C ASN A 64 -7.15 -5.61 7.07
N SER A 65 -8.01 -5.94 6.11
CA SER A 65 -7.63 -6.07 4.70
C SER A 65 -6.81 -4.84 4.26
N PHE A 66 -5.69 -5.08 3.60
CA PHE A 66 -4.80 -4.08 3.00
C PHE A 66 -4.03 -3.15 3.98
N ALA A 67 -3.79 -3.59 5.22
CA ALA A 67 -3.12 -2.76 6.22
C ALA A 67 -1.66 -2.41 5.84
N TYR A 68 -0.95 -3.32 5.16
CA TYR A 68 0.41 -3.10 4.66
C TYR A 68 0.42 -2.07 3.53
N GLU A 69 -0.47 -2.22 2.56
CA GLU A 69 -0.61 -1.35 1.39
C GLU A 69 -0.98 0.08 1.80
N LYS A 70 -1.92 0.23 2.74
CA LYS A 70 -2.29 1.54 3.29
C LYS A 70 -1.11 2.22 3.99
N THR A 71 -0.32 1.44 4.75
CA THR A 71 0.82 1.99 5.47
C THR A 71 1.97 2.36 4.53
N MET A 72 2.25 1.52 3.53
CA MET A 72 3.17 1.80 2.45
C MET A 72 2.79 3.09 1.72
N LEU A 73 1.53 3.20 1.26
CA LEU A 73 1.05 4.36 0.53
C LEU A 73 1.15 5.65 1.36
N LYS A 74 0.74 5.59 2.64
CA LYS A 74 0.83 6.74 3.56
C LYS A 74 2.28 7.19 3.77
N THR A 75 3.20 6.24 3.91
CA THR A 75 4.63 6.53 4.08
C THR A 75 5.21 7.15 2.83
N TRP A 76 4.92 6.56 1.66
CA TRP A 76 5.38 7.08 0.37
C TRP A 76 4.86 8.50 0.11
N MET A 77 3.55 8.75 0.29
CA MET A 77 2.95 10.06 0.07
C MET A 77 3.56 11.12 0.99
N LYS A 78 3.77 10.81 2.28
CA LYS A 78 4.44 11.73 3.21
C LYS A 78 5.86 12.08 2.76
N LYS A 79 6.61 11.12 2.21
CA LYS A 79 7.95 11.35 1.68
C LYS A 79 7.89 12.22 0.43
N GLN A 80 6.97 11.94 -0.49
CA GLN A 80 6.80 12.70 -1.72
C GLN A 80 6.43 14.15 -1.44
N LEU A 81 5.43 14.38 -0.59
CA LEU A 81 4.98 15.73 -0.23
C LEU A 81 6.07 16.52 0.52
N LYS A 82 6.86 15.87 1.40
CA LYS A 82 8.00 16.53 2.05
C LYS A 82 9.12 16.92 1.10
N SER A 83 9.26 16.25 -0.04
CA SER A 83 10.29 16.57 -1.04
C SER A 83 9.92 17.77 -1.90
N GLN A 84 8.66 18.20 -1.89
CA GLN A 84 8.11 19.28 -2.72
C GLN A 84 7.84 20.56 -1.92
N LEU A 85 8.12 20.55 -0.61
CA LEU A 85 8.07 21.71 0.31
C LEU A 85 9.49 22.17 0.63
#